data_AF-A0A3D5UMF0-F1
#
_entry.id   AF-A0A3D5UMF0-F1
#
_cell.length_a   1.000
_cell.length_b   1.000
_cell.length_c   1.000
_cell.angle_alpha   90.00
_cell.angle_beta   90.00
_cell.angle_gamma   90.00
#
_symmetry.space_group_name_H-M   'P 1'
#
loop_
_entity.id
_entity.type
_entity.pdbx_description
1 polymer ?
#
loop_
_entity_poly.entity_id
_entity_poly.type
_entity_poly.pdbx_seq_one_letter_code
_entity_poly.pdbx_strand_id
1 'polypeptide(L)'
;MSQTRLTPGPLLDEQGHLSQAGYATNLVKTYDRKKIKAAKLRIKEWDYYLIHNQEFALAMTVADNAYMGLISASFLNFTTGEQHTVSPMLILPMGKLNMPADSEAGDIHVKNKRAQVHFTHQSDGRRLQFEMADFQDGFPLVADLHLSPTMKESMVIATPFPNKPKAFYYNQKIVGMRASGSVHYKNKEYRFDPTDSLGLLD
;
A
#
# COMPACT_ATOMS: atom_id res chain seq x y z
N MET A 1 -10.43 -27.37 5.67
CA MET A 1 -11.28 -26.16 5.79
C MET A 1 -11.80 -25.82 4.41
N SER A 2 -13.11 -25.62 4.25
CA SER A 2 -13.69 -25.21 2.96
C SER A 2 -13.28 -23.77 2.67
N GLN A 3 -12.68 -23.50 1.51
CA GLN A 3 -12.40 -22.14 1.09
C GLN A 3 -13.69 -21.52 0.56
N THR A 4 -14.09 -20.38 1.13
CA THR A 4 -15.32 -19.67 0.73
C THR A 4 -14.97 -18.54 -0.22
N ARG A 5 -15.62 -18.48 -1.38
CA ARG A 5 -15.52 -17.34 -2.30
C ARG A 5 -16.43 -16.22 -1.83
N LEU A 6 -15.90 -15.01 -1.68
CA LEU A 6 -16.65 -13.84 -1.27
C LEU A 6 -17.64 -13.42 -2.38
N THR A 7 -18.83 -12.98 -1.99
CA THR A 7 -19.83 -12.39 -2.89
C THR A 7 -19.88 -10.87 -2.75
N PRO A 8 -20.39 -10.14 -3.75
CA PRO A 8 -20.60 -8.70 -3.66
C PRO A 8 -21.40 -8.28 -2.41
N GLY A 9 -21.00 -7.17 -1.77
CA GLY A 9 -21.75 -6.55 -0.68
C GLY A 9 -20.87 -5.85 0.37
N PRO A 10 -21.46 -5.35 1.46
CA PRO A 10 -20.69 -4.76 2.56
C PRO A 10 -19.65 -5.72 3.14
N LEU A 11 -18.48 -5.20 3.54
CA LEU A 11 -17.50 -5.97 4.29
C LEU A 11 -18.03 -6.36 5.67
N LEU A 12 -18.70 -5.40 6.33
CA LEU A 12 -19.20 -5.52 7.69
C LEU A 12 -20.72 -5.47 7.76
N ASP A 13 -21.29 -6.29 8.62
CA ASP A 13 -22.70 -6.24 9.02
C ASP A 13 -22.98 -5.05 9.97
N GLU A 14 -24.25 -4.89 10.36
CA GLU A 14 -24.67 -3.82 11.28
C GLU A 14 -24.05 -3.98 12.68
N GLN A 15 -23.61 -5.17 13.06
CA GLN A 15 -22.98 -5.47 14.35
C GLN A 15 -21.45 -5.26 14.31
N GLY A 16 -20.89 -4.95 13.14
CA GLY A 16 -19.46 -4.74 12.92
C GLY A 16 -18.67 -6.04 12.80
N HIS A 17 -19.32 -7.14 12.45
CA HIS A 17 -18.68 -8.42 12.13
C HIS A 17 -18.47 -8.55 10.62
N LEU A 18 -17.50 -9.37 10.20
CA LEU A 18 -17.35 -9.72 8.79
C LEU A 18 -18.63 -10.38 8.28
N SER A 19 -19.22 -9.84 7.21
CA SER A 19 -20.40 -10.43 6.59
C SER A 19 -20.08 -11.80 5.95
N GLN A 20 -18.87 -11.96 5.43
CA GLN A 20 -18.31 -13.21 4.93
C GLN A 20 -16.80 -13.25 5.16
N ALA A 21 -16.28 -14.41 5.55
CA ALA A 21 -14.85 -14.70 5.57
C ALA A 21 -14.49 -15.56 4.35
N GLY A 22 -13.32 -15.30 3.75
CA GLY A 22 -12.95 -16.01 2.52
C GLY A 22 -12.03 -15.20 1.61
N TYR A 23 -12.05 -15.54 0.32
CA TYR A 23 -11.23 -14.91 -0.72
C TYR A 23 -12.04 -14.52 -1.96
N ALA A 24 -11.53 -13.59 -2.77
CA ALA A 24 -12.02 -13.27 -4.10
C ALA A 24 -10.87 -12.90 -5.04
N THR A 25 -11.14 -12.89 -6.34
CA THR A 25 -10.16 -12.52 -7.38
C THR A 25 -10.29 -11.05 -7.84
N ASN A 26 -11.15 -10.28 -7.18
CA ASN A 26 -11.43 -8.87 -7.44
C ASN A 26 -12.09 -8.25 -6.19
N LEU A 27 -12.11 -6.91 -6.09
CA LEU A 27 -12.79 -6.22 -4.99
C LEU A 27 -14.31 -6.45 -5.08
N VAL A 28 -14.82 -7.27 -4.17
CA VAL A 28 -16.27 -7.56 -4.04
C VAL A 28 -16.86 -7.05 -2.72
N LYS A 29 -16.01 -6.61 -1.78
CA LYS A 29 -16.47 -6.10 -0.49
C LYS A 29 -16.34 -4.59 -0.42
N THR A 30 -17.43 -3.92 -0.04
CA THR A 30 -17.40 -2.48 0.25
C THR A 30 -16.87 -2.27 1.66
N TYR A 31 -15.64 -1.78 1.76
CA TYR A 31 -15.06 -1.33 3.02
C TYR A 31 -15.61 0.05 3.41
N ASP A 32 -15.94 0.23 4.69
CA ASP A 32 -16.32 1.52 5.25
C ASP A 32 -15.76 1.61 6.68
N ARG A 33 -14.77 2.49 6.85
CA ARG A 33 -14.11 2.75 8.14
C ARG A 33 -15.12 3.09 9.24
N LYS A 34 -16.25 3.72 8.92
CA LYS A 34 -17.29 4.11 9.90
C LYS A 34 -18.07 2.92 10.45
N LYS A 35 -18.10 1.79 9.73
CA LYS A 35 -18.75 0.54 10.17
C LYS A 35 -17.91 -0.29 11.14
N ILE A 36 -16.65 0.08 11.35
CA ILE A 36 -15.77 -0.61 12.31
C ILE A 36 -16.23 -0.31 13.74
N LYS A 37 -16.64 -1.36 14.46
CA LYS A 37 -17.04 -1.28 15.88
C LYS A 37 -15.94 -1.63 16.88
N ALA A 38 -14.71 -1.84 16.40
CA ALA A 38 -13.52 -1.95 17.26
C ALA A 38 -13.12 -0.57 17.82
N ALA A 39 -12.27 -0.57 18.85
CA ALA A 39 -11.74 0.69 19.40
C ALA A 39 -10.98 1.48 18.33
N LYS A 40 -11.21 2.79 18.24
CA LYS A 40 -10.64 3.66 17.18
C LYS A 40 -9.11 3.59 17.08
N LEU A 41 -8.42 3.42 18.21
CA LEU A 41 -6.95 3.27 18.27
C LEU A 41 -6.44 1.94 17.70
N ARG A 42 -7.32 1.01 17.32
CA ARG A 42 -6.95 -0.30 16.77
C ARG A 42 -7.16 -0.40 15.26
N ILE A 43 -7.64 0.66 14.62
CA ILE A 43 -7.84 0.69 13.17
C ILE A 43 -6.49 0.92 12.51
N LYS A 44 -6.18 0.07 11.53
CA LYS A 44 -4.94 0.10 10.75
C LYS A 44 -5.32 0.01 9.28
N GLU A 45 -4.91 1.01 8.53
CA GLU A 45 -5.08 1.09 7.08
C GLU A 45 -3.73 1.45 6.49
N TRP A 46 -3.32 0.79 5.41
CA TRP A 46 -2.06 1.09 4.76
C TRP A 46 -2.10 0.65 3.30
N ASP A 47 -1.24 1.27 2.52
CA ASP A 47 -0.81 0.79 1.20
C ASP A 47 0.69 0.54 1.27
N TYR A 48 1.10 -0.65 0.83
CA TYR A 48 2.50 -1.02 0.63
C TYR A 48 2.76 -1.27 -0.85
N TYR A 49 3.75 -0.57 -1.41
CA TYR A 49 4.25 -0.82 -2.75
C TYR A 49 5.68 -1.37 -2.68
N LEU A 50 5.95 -2.40 -3.46
CA LEU A 50 7.32 -2.85 -3.75
C LEU A 50 7.51 -2.84 -5.26
N ILE A 51 8.56 -2.17 -5.71
CA ILE A 51 8.99 -2.11 -7.10
C ILE A 51 10.41 -2.66 -7.16
N HIS A 52 10.68 -3.64 -8.02
CA HIS A 52 11.96 -4.32 -8.06
C HIS A 52 12.31 -4.86 -9.44
N ASN A 53 13.61 -5.08 -9.63
CA ASN A 53 14.18 -5.90 -10.70
C ASN A 53 15.30 -6.79 -10.10
N GLN A 54 16.24 -7.24 -10.91
CA GLN A 54 17.36 -8.08 -10.45
C GLN A 54 18.47 -7.29 -9.73
N GLU A 55 18.54 -5.96 -9.92
CA GLU A 55 19.62 -5.12 -9.45
C GLU A 55 19.27 -4.30 -8.20
N PHE A 56 18.02 -3.83 -8.10
CA PHE A 56 17.58 -3.01 -6.99
C PHE A 56 16.06 -3.07 -6.77
N ALA A 57 15.63 -2.53 -5.63
CA ALA A 57 14.24 -2.37 -5.30
C ALA A 57 13.96 -1.08 -4.52
N LEU A 58 12.75 -0.57 -4.67
CA LEU A 58 12.17 0.49 -3.84
C LEU A 58 10.88 -0.04 -3.21
N ALA A 59 10.83 -0.05 -1.88
CA ALA A 59 9.59 -0.26 -1.14
C ALA A 59 9.10 1.08 -0.57
N MET A 60 7.79 1.34 -0.67
CA MET A 60 7.15 2.54 -0.14
C MET A 60 5.91 2.15 0.65
N THR A 61 5.66 2.83 1.76
CA THR A 61 4.48 2.56 2.61
C THR A 61 3.87 3.86 3.08
N VAL A 62 2.54 3.94 3.04
CA VAL A 62 1.76 4.94 3.76
C VAL A 62 0.79 4.19 4.66
N ALA A 63 0.82 4.46 5.96
CA ALA A 63 -0.06 3.80 6.92
C ALA A 63 -0.67 4.77 7.93
N ASP A 64 -1.96 4.60 8.19
CA ASP A 64 -2.70 5.19 9.30
C ASP A 64 -3.05 4.08 10.31
N ASN A 65 -2.21 3.92 11.35
CA ASN A 65 -2.48 2.96 12.43
C ASN A 65 -3.22 3.62 13.61
N ALA A 66 -4.00 4.67 13.35
CA ALA A 66 -4.71 5.49 14.33
C ALA A 66 -3.81 6.20 15.35
N TYR A 67 -3.14 5.46 16.26
CA TYR A 67 -2.23 6.03 17.25
C TYR A 67 -0.87 6.45 16.65
N MET A 68 -0.49 5.85 15.53
CA MET A 68 0.78 6.11 14.84
C MET A 68 0.58 6.01 13.33
N GLY A 69 0.96 7.04 12.60
CA GLY A 69 1.07 7.00 11.15
C GLY A 69 2.49 6.73 10.72
N LEU A 70 2.65 6.27 9.49
CA LEU A 70 3.95 5.93 8.92
C LEU A 70 3.97 6.35 7.47
N ILE A 71 5.03 7.07 7.08
CA ILE A 71 5.47 7.14 5.70
C ILE A 71 6.82 6.42 5.70
N SER A 72 7.02 5.46 4.82
CA SER A 72 8.25 4.67 4.81
C SER A 72 8.79 4.54 3.40
N ALA A 73 10.11 4.59 3.27
CA ALA A 73 10.79 4.15 2.06
C ALA A 73 11.97 3.24 2.44
N SER A 74 12.17 2.20 1.65
CA SER A 74 13.34 1.33 1.70
C SER A 74 13.93 1.23 0.31
N PHE A 75 15.20 1.60 0.15
CA PHE A 75 15.95 1.36 -1.06
C PHE A 75 16.90 0.18 -0.84
N LEU A 76 16.89 -0.78 -1.77
CA LEU A 76 17.70 -1.98 -1.72
C LEU A 76 18.51 -2.06 -3.00
N ASN A 77 19.82 -2.25 -2.89
CA ASN A 77 20.72 -2.46 -4.02
C ASN A 77 21.28 -3.89 -3.92
N PHE A 78 20.78 -4.78 -4.76
CA PHE A 78 21.14 -6.20 -4.76
C PHE A 78 22.55 -6.44 -5.33
N THR A 79 23.05 -5.55 -6.19
CA THR A 79 24.41 -5.63 -6.73
C THR A 79 25.48 -5.38 -5.65
N THR A 80 25.22 -4.46 -4.73
CA THR A 80 26.18 -4.06 -3.67
C THR A 80 25.84 -4.65 -2.30
N GLY A 81 24.60 -5.10 -2.10
CA GLY A 81 24.08 -5.52 -0.80
C GLY A 81 23.66 -4.37 0.12
N GLU A 82 23.76 -3.11 -0.33
CA GLU A 82 23.32 -1.95 0.45
C GLU A 82 21.80 -1.93 0.60
N GLN A 83 21.32 -1.69 1.81
CA GLN A 83 19.93 -1.36 2.07
C GLN A 83 19.84 -0.16 3.01
N HIS A 84 18.88 0.72 2.77
CA HIS A 84 18.59 1.84 3.64
C HIS A 84 17.09 2.06 3.77
N THR A 85 16.63 2.32 4.99
CA THR A 85 15.20 2.51 5.30
C THR A 85 15.01 3.72 6.18
N VAL A 86 14.04 4.56 5.82
CA VAL A 86 13.60 5.69 6.65
C VAL A 86 12.09 5.67 6.77
N SER A 87 11.63 5.85 8.00
CA SER A 87 10.24 5.61 8.41
C SER A 87 9.73 6.76 9.28
N PRO A 88 9.53 7.99 8.76
CA PRO A 88 9.02 9.08 9.58
C PRO A 88 7.64 8.76 10.13
N MET A 89 7.51 8.82 11.45
CA MET A 89 6.26 8.57 12.15
C MET A 89 5.40 9.83 12.23
N LEU A 90 4.09 9.63 12.19
CA LEU A 90 3.09 10.66 12.44
C LEU A 90 2.39 10.35 13.76
N ILE A 91 2.27 11.33 14.63
CA ILE A 91 1.61 11.15 15.92
C ILE A 91 0.10 11.26 15.72
N LEU A 92 -0.65 10.23 16.14
CA LEU A 92 -2.11 10.24 16.19
C LEU A 92 -2.78 10.68 14.87
N PRO A 93 -2.48 10.03 13.73
CA PRO A 93 -3.14 10.36 12.47
C PRO A 93 -4.66 10.12 12.54
N MET A 94 -5.13 9.11 13.27
CA MET A 94 -6.55 8.90 13.58
C MET A 94 -7.51 8.89 12.37
N GLY A 95 -7.04 8.47 11.18
CA GLY A 95 -7.78 8.50 9.92
C GLY A 95 -7.52 9.74 9.06
N LYS A 96 -6.69 10.69 9.51
CA LYS A 96 -6.41 11.95 8.78
C LYS A 96 -5.59 11.75 7.52
N LEU A 97 -4.96 10.59 7.32
CA LEU A 97 -4.31 10.28 6.05
C LEU A 97 -5.34 9.96 4.94
N ASN A 98 -6.63 9.82 5.30
CA ASN A 98 -7.72 9.56 4.37
C ASN A 98 -7.41 8.39 3.44
N MET A 99 -6.90 7.29 4.00
CA MET A 99 -6.60 6.09 3.24
C MET A 99 -7.85 5.67 2.46
N PRO A 100 -7.70 5.31 1.17
CA PRO A 100 -8.82 5.01 0.33
C PRO A 100 -9.54 3.75 0.80
N ALA A 101 -10.86 3.73 0.62
CA ALA A 101 -11.64 2.54 0.92
C ALA A 101 -11.56 1.46 -0.16
N ASP A 102 -10.98 1.81 -1.30
CA ASP A 102 -10.94 1.03 -2.53
C ASP A 102 -9.59 1.27 -3.21
N SER A 103 -8.85 0.18 -3.49
CA SER A 103 -7.51 0.26 -4.10
C SER A 103 -7.52 0.23 -5.65
N GLU A 104 -8.71 0.21 -6.27
CA GLU A 104 -8.89 0.37 -7.72
C GLU A 104 -9.21 1.82 -8.11
N ALA A 105 -9.69 2.66 -7.18
CA ALA A 105 -10.16 4.01 -7.50
C ALA A 105 -9.72 5.12 -6.52
N GLY A 106 -9.09 4.79 -5.41
CA GLY A 106 -8.80 5.77 -4.36
C GLY A 106 -7.36 6.27 -4.36
N ASP A 107 -7.18 7.59 -4.43
CA ASP A 107 -5.86 8.21 -4.44
C ASP A 107 -5.35 8.52 -3.02
N ILE A 108 -4.02 8.47 -2.86
CA ILE A 108 -3.34 8.84 -1.61
C ILE A 108 -2.52 10.11 -1.86
N HIS A 109 -2.82 11.14 -1.06
CA HIS A 109 -2.07 12.40 -1.04
C HIS A 109 -1.63 12.72 0.38
N VAL A 110 -0.33 12.65 0.63
CA VAL A 110 0.25 12.98 1.94
C VAL A 110 1.41 13.93 1.74
N LYS A 111 1.41 15.05 2.47
CA LYS A 111 2.52 16.01 2.45
C LYS A 111 2.83 16.48 3.86
N ASN A 112 4.11 16.41 4.22
CA ASN A 112 4.66 17.02 5.42
C ASN A 112 6.07 17.56 5.15
N LYS A 113 6.80 17.97 6.21
CA LYS A 113 8.16 18.53 6.07
C LYS A 113 9.21 17.52 5.63
N ARG A 114 8.97 16.21 5.80
CA ARG A 114 9.93 15.13 5.54
C ARG A 114 9.58 14.33 4.29
N ALA A 115 8.31 14.30 3.87
CA ALA A 115 7.88 13.51 2.72
C ALA A 115 6.68 14.10 1.99
N GLN A 116 6.62 13.81 0.69
CA GLN A 116 5.49 14.09 -0.19
C GLN A 116 5.14 12.82 -0.97
N VAL A 117 3.87 12.44 -0.97
CA VAL A 117 3.35 11.21 -1.57
C VAL A 117 2.12 11.53 -2.41
N HIS A 118 2.14 11.09 -3.66
CA HIS A 118 1.00 11.11 -4.58
C HIS A 118 0.91 9.75 -5.26
N PHE A 119 0.05 8.88 -4.74
CA PHE A 119 -0.30 7.63 -5.39
C PHE A 119 -1.66 7.81 -6.05
N THR A 120 -1.69 7.74 -7.37
CA THR A 120 -2.85 8.13 -8.17
C THR A 120 -3.21 7.06 -9.18
N HIS A 121 -4.51 6.86 -9.38
CA HIS A 121 -5.03 5.97 -10.40
C HIS A 121 -5.03 6.64 -11.77
N GLN A 122 -4.63 5.87 -12.79
CA GLN A 122 -4.64 6.28 -14.19
C GLN A 122 -5.36 5.22 -15.02
N SER A 123 -5.79 5.57 -16.25
CA SER A 123 -6.56 4.65 -17.10
C SER A 123 -5.82 3.35 -17.44
N ASP A 124 -4.50 3.37 -17.44
CA ASP A 124 -3.61 2.27 -17.80
C ASP A 124 -2.82 1.69 -16.60
N GLY A 125 -3.18 2.09 -15.37
CA GLY A 125 -2.49 1.63 -14.18
C GLY A 125 -2.53 2.66 -13.05
N ARG A 126 -1.38 2.89 -12.43
CA ARG A 126 -1.22 3.87 -11.35
C ARG A 126 0.13 4.55 -11.41
N ARG A 127 0.16 5.83 -11.04
CA ARG A 127 1.37 6.61 -10.91
C ARG A 127 1.70 6.80 -9.44
N LEU A 128 2.94 6.48 -9.07
CA LEU A 128 3.47 6.62 -7.73
C LEU A 128 4.56 7.70 -7.75
N GLN A 129 4.23 8.87 -7.23
CA GLN A 129 5.21 9.93 -7.02
C GLN A 129 5.51 10.03 -5.53
N PHE A 130 6.78 9.98 -5.20
CA PHE A 130 7.24 9.92 -3.82
C PHE A 130 8.52 10.73 -3.65
N GLU A 131 8.56 11.54 -2.62
CA GLU A 131 9.75 12.27 -2.22
C GLU A 131 9.93 12.13 -0.71
N MET A 132 11.16 11.83 -0.29
CA MET A 132 11.56 11.89 1.11
C MET A 132 12.84 12.70 1.25
N ALA A 133 12.74 13.80 1.99
CA ALA A 133 13.87 14.65 2.34
C ALA A 133 14.78 13.95 3.35
N ASP A 134 16.08 14.22 3.25
CA ASP A 134 17.12 13.64 4.12
C ASP A 134 17.01 12.11 4.27
N PHE A 135 16.79 11.42 3.15
CA PHE A 135 16.68 9.96 3.15
C PHE A 135 17.98 9.33 3.64
N GLN A 136 19.14 9.71 3.11
CA GLN A 136 20.43 9.27 3.65
C GLN A 136 21.51 10.34 3.47
N ASP A 137 22.30 10.61 4.51
CA ASP A 137 23.48 11.51 4.46
C ASP A 137 23.17 12.90 3.85
N GLY A 138 21.97 13.43 4.10
CA GLY A 138 21.48 14.69 3.53
C GLY A 138 20.96 14.61 2.10
N PHE A 139 21.05 13.44 1.45
CA PHE A 139 20.46 13.22 0.12
C PHE A 139 18.98 12.84 0.23
N PRO A 140 18.12 13.40 -0.62
CA PRO A 140 16.73 12.96 -0.72
C PRO A 140 16.62 11.63 -1.47
N LEU A 141 15.45 11.01 -1.38
CA LEU A 141 14.98 9.99 -2.31
C LEU A 141 13.78 10.55 -3.05
N VAL A 142 13.83 10.54 -4.38
CA VAL A 142 12.74 11.01 -5.25
C VAL A 142 12.40 9.91 -6.23
N ALA A 143 11.12 9.55 -6.35
CA ALA A 143 10.64 8.52 -7.27
C ALA A 143 9.43 9.03 -8.05
N ASP A 144 9.39 8.69 -9.34
CA ASP A 144 8.22 8.87 -10.21
C ASP A 144 8.08 7.59 -11.04
N LEU A 145 7.09 6.79 -10.67
CA LEU A 145 6.91 5.44 -11.17
C LEU A 145 5.52 5.26 -11.76
N HIS A 146 5.42 4.46 -12.81
CA HIS A 146 4.15 3.98 -13.35
C HIS A 146 4.09 2.46 -13.24
N LEU A 147 3.00 1.96 -12.67
CA LEU A 147 2.71 0.53 -12.56
C LEU A 147 1.50 0.20 -13.42
N SER A 148 1.69 -0.65 -14.43
CA SER A 148 0.61 -1.15 -15.29
C SER A 148 0.28 -2.61 -14.96
N PRO A 149 -1.01 -2.96 -14.82
CA PRO A 149 -1.42 -4.32 -14.49
C PRO A 149 -1.11 -5.30 -15.63
N THR A 150 -0.60 -6.49 -15.29
CA THR A 150 -0.41 -7.58 -16.26
C THR A 150 -1.57 -8.56 -16.29
N MET A 151 -2.44 -8.49 -15.29
CA MET A 151 -3.59 -9.37 -15.11
C MET A 151 -4.78 -8.58 -14.57
N LYS A 152 -5.98 -9.08 -14.86
CA LYS A 152 -7.24 -8.47 -14.38
C LYS A 152 -7.57 -8.88 -12.95
N GLU A 153 -7.02 -9.99 -12.48
CA GLU A 153 -7.32 -10.54 -11.17
C GLU A 153 -6.35 -10.02 -10.10
N SER A 154 -6.83 -9.95 -8.87
CA SER A 154 -6.05 -9.63 -7.67
C SER A 154 -6.41 -10.64 -6.58
N MET A 155 -5.63 -10.70 -5.50
CA MET A 155 -5.97 -11.56 -4.37
C MET A 155 -6.63 -10.75 -3.27
N VAL A 156 -7.93 -10.94 -3.05
CA VAL A 156 -8.69 -10.27 -1.99
C VAL A 156 -8.99 -11.27 -0.88
N ILE A 157 -8.69 -10.95 0.37
CA ILE A 157 -8.88 -11.85 1.52
C ILE A 157 -9.58 -11.11 2.65
N ALA A 158 -10.57 -11.75 3.27
CA ALA A 158 -11.23 -11.31 4.49
C ALA A 158 -11.12 -12.40 5.58
N THR A 159 -10.33 -12.13 6.61
CA THR A 159 -9.99 -13.09 7.67
C THR A 159 -10.46 -12.59 9.04
N PRO A 160 -11.32 -13.34 9.77
CA PRO A 160 -11.72 -12.99 11.13
C PRO A 160 -10.62 -13.34 12.12
N PHE A 161 -10.56 -12.60 13.23
CA PHE A 161 -9.67 -12.93 14.35
C PHE A 161 -10.37 -13.92 15.30
N PRO A 162 -9.71 -15.01 15.72
CA PRO A 162 -10.28 -15.96 16.68
C PRO A 162 -10.76 -15.27 17.96
N ASN A 163 -11.98 -15.59 18.39
CA ASN A 163 -12.61 -15.07 19.60
C ASN A 163 -12.72 -13.53 19.67
N LYS A 164 -12.63 -12.83 18.53
CA LYS A 164 -12.72 -11.38 18.42
C LYS A 164 -13.63 -11.00 17.26
N PRO A 165 -14.96 -11.10 17.43
CA PRO A 165 -15.91 -11.02 16.32
C PRO A 165 -15.90 -9.66 15.59
N LYS A 166 -15.41 -8.59 16.25
CA LYS A 166 -15.27 -7.24 15.70
C LYS A 166 -13.88 -6.93 15.12
N ALA A 167 -12.99 -7.93 15.07
CA ALA A 167 -11.63 -7.77 14.55
C ALA A 167 -11.45 -8.64 13.30
N PHE A 168 -10.88 -8.04 12.27
CA PHE A 168 -10.69 -8.65 10.97
C PHE A 168 -9.40 -8.16 10.32
N TYR A 169 -8.91 -8.93 9.35
CA TYR A 169 -7.91 -8.52 8.38
C TYR A 169 -8.58 -8.56 7.01
N TYR A 170 -8.58 -7.43 6.32
CA TYR A 170 -9.09 -7.30 4.96
C TYR A 170 -7.98 -6.69 4.12
N ASN A 171 -7.61 -7.35 3.02
CA ASN A 171 -6.53 -6.88 2.16
C ASN A 171 -6.78 -7.26 0.70
N GLN A 172 -6.14 -6.51 -0.20
CA GLN A 172 -6.02 -6.83 -1.61
C GLN A 172 -4.54 -6.87 -1.96
N LYS A 173 -4.08 -7.93 -2.62
CA LYS A 173 -2.74 -7.97 -3.21
C LYS A 173 -2.84 -7.93 -4.72
N ILE A 174 -2.15 -6.98 -5.34
CA ILE A 174 -1.99 -6.90 -6.79
C ILE A 174 -0.51 -7.18 -7.06
N VAL A 175 -0.21 -8.27 -7.77
CA VAL A 175 1.18 -8.70 -7.99
C VAL A 175 1.52 -8.68 -9.47
N GLY A 176 2.81 -8.51 -9.77
CA GLY A 176 3.33 -8.63 -11.12
C GLY A 176 2.92 -7.49 -12.06
N MET A 177 2.64 -6.29 -11.54
CA MET A 177 2.47 -5.10 -12.36
C MET A 177 3.79 -4.78 -13.08
N ARG A 178 3.76 -4.35 -14.34
CA ARG A 178 4.95 -3.87 -15.06
C ARG A 178 5.29 -2.50 -14.52
N ALA A 179 6.54 -2.32 -14.12
CA ALA A 179 7.01 -1.07 -13.53
C ALA A 179 7.89 -0.29 -14.51
N SER A 180 7.64 1.00 -14.63
CA SER A 180 8.49 1.93 -15.38
C SER A 180 8.72 3.21 -14.59
N GLY A 181 9.76 3.96 -14.93
CA GLY A 181 10.08 5.24 -14.29
C GLY A 181 11.42 5.21 -13.59
N SER A 182 11.65 6.14 -12.67
CA SER A 182 12.96 6.29 -12.04
C SER A 182 12.90 6.62 -10.56
N VAL A 183 14.02 6.33 -9.90
CA VAL A 183 14.34 6.70 -8.53
C VAL A 183 15.67 7.43 -8.53
N HIS A 184 15.69 8.65 -8.02
CA HIS A 184 16.90 9.41 -7.76
C HIS A 184 17.30 9.24 -6.28
N TYR A 185 18.50 8.72 -6.06
CA TYR A 185 19.04 8.44 -4.74
C TYR A 185 20.58 8.57 -4.75
N LYS A 186 21.15 9.30 -3.79
CA LYS A 186 22.60 9.60 -3.69
C LYS A 186 23.21 10.12 -5.00
N ASN A 187 22.54 11.09 -5.64
CA ASN A 187 22.92 11.65 -6.96
C ASN A 187 23.00 10.65 -8.11
N LYS A 188 22.45 9.44 -7.94
CA LYS A 188 22.33 8.44 -9.00
C LYS A 188 20.86 8.25 -9.37
N GLU A 189 20.61 8.08 -10.66
CA GLU A 189 19.32 7.66 -11.16
C GLU A 189 19.32 6.13 -11.32
N TYR A 190 18.26 5.51 -10.82
CA TYR A 190 17.96 4.08 -10.97
C TYR A 190 16.66 3.98 -11.77
N ARG A 191 16.69 3.28 -12.91
CA ARG A 191 15.54 3.20 -13.83
C ARG A 191 14.91 1.82 -13.81
N PHE A 192 13.60 1.79 -13.66
CA PHE A 192 12.80 0.60 -13.88
C PHE A 192 12.37 0.57 -15.34
N ASP A 193 12.69 -0.53 -16.02
CA ASP A 193 12.24 -0.80 -17.38
C ASP A 193 11.08 -1.81 -17.33
N PRO A 194 9.94 -1.54 -17.99
CA PRO A 194 8.78 -2.43 -17.90
C PRO A 194 9.08 -3.84 -18.46
N THR A 195 10.13 -4.02 -19.27
CA THR A 195 10.51 -5.34 -19.78
C THR A 195 11.03 -6.29 -18.69
N ASP A 196 11.66 -5.76 -17.64
CA ASP A 196 12.32 -6.55 -16.58
C ASP A 196 11.93 -6.18 -15.14
N SER A 197 11.20 -5.08 -14.96
CA SER A 197 10.87 -4.51 -13.66
C SER A 197 9.41 -4.75 -13.32
N LEU A 198 9.17 -5.16 -12.07
CA LEU A 198 7.86 -5.52 -11.56
C LEU A 198 7.50 -4.73 -10.30
N GLY A 199 6.20 -4.50 -10.13
CA GLY A 199 5.60 -3.87 -8.98
C GLY A 199 4.52 -4.74 -8.34
N LEU A 200 4.29 -4.55 -7.04
CA LEU A 200 3.15 -5.09 -6.33
C LEU A 200 2.54 -4.06 -5.37
N LEU A 201 1.27 -4.26 -5.04
CA LEU A 201 0.52 -3.61 -3.97
C LEU A 201 0.10 -4.66 -2.94
N ASP A 202 0.19 -4.30 -1.65
CA ASP A 202 -0.40 -5.01 -0.51
C ASP A 202 -1.07 -4.06 0.51
#